data_AF-A0AA86N9I6-F1
#
_entry.id   AF-A0AA86N9I6-F1
#
_cell.length_a   1.000
_cell.length_b   1.000
_cell.length_c   1.000
_cell.angle_alpha   90.00
_cell.angle_beta   90.00
_cell.angle_gamma   90.00
#
_symmetry.space_group_name_H-M   'P 1'
#
loop_
_entity.id
_entity.type
_entity.pdbx_description
1 polymer ?
#
loop_
_entity_poly.entity_id
_entity_poly.type
_entity_poly.pdbx_seq_one_letter_code
_entity_poly.pdbx_strand_id
1 'polypeptide(L)'
;MQFYSNILLGGITVASVSIIACVSYFKKYSPNKYWPTISEAGAFEQGYIFYSTGMLIGSILLFLGLSLYFKVHLKAKSSRFVITCYLFIMCFAMAFQGIVKIELDKMQDIHRQAAGIFFSMAFFVGIYANIKFQETNCNKKRKYIHRAMVLIAVILIAVNIYLFKSFNVDLSIRTDVNQTSLMSQFAYIQYTFVVSLFISILTIMQ
;
A
#
# COMPACT_ATOMS: atom_id res chain seq x y z
N MET A 1 11.66 -18.22 13.61
CA MET A 1 11.39 -16.77 13.60
C MET A 1 11.99 -16.09 12.37
N GLN A 2 13.31 -16.15 12.19
CA GLN A 2 14.01 -15.39 11.14
C GLN A 2 13.59 -15.73 9.69
N PHE A 3 13.28 -17.00 9.39
CA PHE A 3 12.94 -17.45 8.03
C PHE A 3 11.68 -16.79 7.44
N TYR A 4 10.53 -16.86 8.12
CA TYR A 4 9.30 -16.24 7.61
C TYR A 4 9.36 -14.72 7.67
N SER A 5 10.10 -14.14 8.63
CA SER A 5 10.30 -12.68 8.67
C SER A 5 11.08 -12.19 7.44
N ASN A 6 12.06 -12.97 6.98
CA ASN A 6 12.79 -12.67 5.74
C ASN A 6 11.90 -12.77 4.49
N ILE A 7 10.97 -13.73 4.44
CA ILE A 7 10.02 -13.87 3.33
C ILE A 7 9.07 -12.66 3.27
N LEU A 8 8.51 -12.26 4.42
CA LEU A 8 7.65 -11.08 4.54
C LEU A 8 8.40 -9.79 4.13
N LEU A 9 9.65 -9.63 4.62
CA LEU A 9 10.55 -8.54 4.22
C LEU A 9 10.81 -8.53 2.71
N GLY A 10 11.06 -9.70 2.13
CA GLY A 10 11.24 -9.86 0.69
C GLY A 10 10.02 -9.39 -0.09
N GLY A 11 8.81 -9.76 0.34
CA GLY A 11 7.56 -9.32 -0.30
C GLY A 11 7.37 -7.80 -0.27
N ILE A 12 7.61 -7.17 0.88
CA ILE A 12 7.58 -5.69 1.03
C ILE A 12 8.60 -5.03 0.10
N THR A 13 9.82 -5.58 0.07
CA THR A 13 10.93 -5.01 -0.69
C THR A 13 10.64 -5.05 -2.18
N VAL A 14 10.21 -6.21 -2.71
CA VAL A 14 9.88 -6.37 -4.13
C VAL A 14 8.78 -5.39 -4.54
N ALA A 15 7.70 -5.30 -3.76
CA ALA A 15 6.62 -4.36 -4.04
C ALA A 15 7.09 -2.90 -4.05
N SER A 16 7.88 -2.51 -3.05
CA SER A 16 8.41 -1.14 -2.92
C SER A 16 9.32 -0.77 -4.10
N VAL A 17 10.26 -1.67 -4.45
CA VAL A 17 11.19 -1.44 -5.55
C VAL A 17 10.45 -1.32 -6.88
N SER A 18 9.43 -2.15 -7.11
CA SER A 18 8.61 -2.05 -8.31
C SER A 18 7.81 -0.77 -8.40
N ILE A 19 7.23 -0.29 -7.29
CA ILE A 19 6.55 1.02 -7.26
C ILE A 19 7.54 2.14 -7.57
N ILE A 20 8.73 2.13 -6.95
CA ILE A 20 9.79 3.13 -7.20
C ILE A 20 10.23 3.09 -8.67
N ALA A 21 10.48 1.91 -9.22
CA ALA A 21 10.88 1.73 -10.62
C ALA A 21 9.82 2.27 -11.58
N CYS A 22 8.55 1.96 -11.32
CA CYS A 22 7.40 2.42 -12.10
C CYS A 22 7.26 3.95 -12.09
N VAL A 23 7.32 4.57 -10.91
CA VAL A 23 7.27 6.04 -10.77
C VAL A 23 8.48 6.70 -11.43
N SER A 24 9.68 6.13 -11.27
CA SER A 24 10.90 6.64 -11.88
C SER A 24 10.85 6.57 -13.41
N TYR A 25 10.29 5.48 -13.95
CA TYR A 25 10.05 5.33 -15.39
C TYR A 25 9.11 6.42 -15.91
N PHE A 26 7.96 6.63 -15.26
CA PHE A 26 7.04 7.71 -15.62
C PHE A 26 7.75 9.07 -15.58
N LYS A 27 8.48 9.39 -14.50
CA LYS A 27 9.18 10.69 -14.36
C LYS A 27 10.23 10.94 -15.44
N LYS A 28 10.83 9.88 -16.00
CA LYS A 28 11.85 9.98 -17.03
C LYS A 28 11.28 10.12 -18.44
N TYR A 29 10.18 9.43 -18.73
CA TYR A 29 9.68 9.28 -20.10
C TYR A 29 8.35 10.02 -20.36
N SER A 30 7.59 10.35 -19.32
CA SER A 30 6.35 11.10 -19.48
C SER A 30 6.67 12.56 -19.86
N PRO A 31 5.95 13.15 -20.83
CA PRO A 31 6.05 14.58 -21.13
C PRO A 31 5.55 15.45 -19.96
N ASN A 32 4.83 14.87 -19.01
CA ASN A 32 4.25 15.56 -17.88
C ASN A 32 5.26 15.74 -16.73
N LYS A 33 5.38 16.98 -16.21
CA LYS A 33 6.38 17.32 -15.18
C LYS A 33 5.92 17.09 -13.72
N TYR A 34 4.73 16.57 -13.48
CA TYR A 34 4.20 16.34 -12.11
C TYR A 34 4.61 14.98 -11.52
N TRP A 35 4.22 14.70 -10.27
CA TRP A 35 4.43 13.40 -9.63
C TRP A 35 3.20 12.51 -9.79
N PRO A 36 3.32 11.36 -10.49
CA PRO A 36 2.15 10.56 -10.85
C PRO A 36 1.60 9.78 -9.66
N THR A 37 0.31 9.48 -9.67
CA THR A 37 -0.22 8.48 -8.73
C THR A 37 0.39 7.11 -9.01
N ILE A 38 0.35 6.18 -8.05
CA ILE A 38 0.90 4.82 -8.27
C ILE A 38 0.22 4.15 -9.47
N SER A 39 -1.12 4.23 -9.53
CA SER A 39 -1.89 3.62 -10.62
C SER A 39 -1.66 4.32 -11.97
N GLU A 40 -1.41 5.62 -11.97
CA GLU A 40 -1.07 6.36 -13.19
C GLU A 40 0.31 6.00 -13.72
N ALA A 41 1.32 5.94 -12.85
CA ALA A 41 2.63 5.43 -13.22
C ALA A 41 2.52 3.99 -13.76
N GLY A 42 1.70 3.16 -13.10
CA GLY A 42 1.43 1.78 -13.51
C GLY A 42 0.67 1.65 -14.83
N ALA A 43 -0.11 2.65 -15.23
CA ALA A 43 -0.85 2.63 -16.49
C ALA A 43 -0.03 3.17 -17.68
N PHE A 44 1.08 3.86 -17.41
CA PHE A 44 1.88 4.53 -18.43
C PHE A 44 2.82 3.55 -19.14
N GLU A 45 2.57 3.30 -20.42
CA GLU A 45 3.42 2.49 -21.31
C GLU A 45 3.92 1.18 -20.67
N GLN A 46 5.24 1.01 -20.54
CA GLN A 46 5.87 -0.18 -19.93
C GLN A 46 5.80 -0.20 -18.39
N GLY A 47 5.30 0.87 -17.77
CA GLY A 47 5.09 1.00 -16.32
C GLY A 47 4.26 -0.14 -15.73
N TYR A 48 3.29 -0.65 -16.50
CA TYR A 48 2.44 -1.76 -16.08
C TYR A 48 3.22 -3.04 -15.82
N ILE A 49 4.29 -3.30 -16.59
CA ILE A 49 5.08 -4.53 -16.43
C ILE A 49 5.80 -4.53 -15.09
N PHE A 50 6.44 -3.42 -14.72
CA PHE A 50 7.12 -3.28 -13.43
C PHE A 50 6.13 -3.37 -12.27
N TYR A 51 5.01 -2.66 -12.40
CA TYR A 51 3.95 -2.60 -11.40
C TYR A 51 3.33 -3.98 -11.18
N SER A 52 2.80 -4.61 -12.24
CA SER A 52 2.11 -5.90 -12.17
C SER A 52 3.00 -7.00 -11.59
N THR A 53 4.22 -7.11 -12.10
CA THR A 53 5.21 -8.10 -11.65
C THR A 53 5.55 -7.92 -10.17
N GLY A 54 5.79 -6.68 -9.76
CA GLY A 54 6.09 -6.34 -8.36
C GLY A 54 4.95 -6.66 -7.40
N MET A 55 3.74 -6.27 -7.77
CA MET A 55 2.54 -6.53 -6.98
C MET A 55 2.26 -8.03 -6.86
N LEU A 56 2.43 -8.80 -7.95
CA LEU A 56 2.22 -10.24 -7.95
C LEU A 56 3.27 -10.98 -7.11
N ILE A 57 4.55 -10.75 -7.35
CA ILE A 57 5.62 -11.40 -6.58
C ILE A 57 5.56 -10.97 -5.11
N GLY A 58 5.38 -9.68 -4.86
CA GLY A 58 5.27 -9.11 -3.52
C GLY A 58 4.11 -9.71 -2.73
N SER A 59 2.92 -9.82 -3.34
CA SER A 59 1.74 -10.40 -2.70
C SER A 59 1.89 -11.90 -2.41
N ILE A 60 2.49 -12.67 -3.32
CA ILE A 60 2.76 -14.11 -3.10
C ILE A 60 3.72 -14.31 -1.93
N LEU A 61 4.82 -13.55 -1.89
CA LEU A 61 5.79 -13.63 -0.79
C LEU A 61 5.16 -13.21 0.54
N LEU A 62 4.38 -12.13 0.56
CA LEU A 62 3.64 -11.71 1.74
C LEU A 62 2.68 -12.80 2.21
N PHE A 63 1.88 -13.37 1.30
CA PHE A 63 0.93 -14.44 1.62
C PHE A 63 1.63 -15.67 2.20
N LEU A 64 2.74 -16.10 1.58
CA LEU A 64 3.54 -17.23 2.05
C LEU A 64 4.12 -16.96 3.44
N GLY A 65 4.74 -15.79 3.62
CA GLY A 65 5.32 -15.39 4.89
C GLY A 65 4.29 -15.33 6.03
N LEU A 66 3.09 -14.81 5.75
CA LEU A 66 1.97 -14.79 6.67
C LEU A 66 1.50 -16.21 7.00
N SER A 67 1.30 -17.05 5.99
CA SER A 67 0.85 -18.43 6.17
C SER A 67 1.80 -19.23 7.07
N LEU A 68 3.11 -19.08 6.85
CA LEU A 68 4.14 -19.71 7.68
C LEU A 68 4.18 -19.13 9.10
N TYR A 69 4.06 -17.81 9.25
CA TYR A 69 3.95 -17.16 10.56
C TYR A 69 2.78 -17.74 11.36
N PHE A 70 1.61 -17.84 10.73
CA PHE A 70 0.41 -18.35 11.37
C PHE A 70 0.50 -19.83 11.72
N LYS A 71 1.04 -20.68 10.82
CA LYS A 71 1.25 -22.11 11.10
C LYS A 71 2.04 -22.33 12.38
N VAL A 72 3.07 -21.51 12.63
CA VAL A 72 3.92 -21.63 13.83
C VAL A 72 3.26 -21.02 15.07
N HIS A 73 2.40 -20.02 14.90
CA HIS A 73 1.83 -19.23 16.01
C HIS A 73 0.34 -19.52 16.28
N LEU A 74 -0.17 -20.63 15.74
CA LEU A 74 -1.55 -21.15 15.84
C LEU A 74 -1.87 -21.69 17.25
N LYS A 75 -1.79 -20.80 18.25
CA LYS A 75 -2.53 -20.86 19.52
C LYS A 75 -3.30 -19.54 19.67
N ALA A 76 -4.02 -19.15 18.63
CA ALA A 76 -4.51 -17.77 18.49
C ALA A 76 -5.82 -17.51 19.25
N LYS A 77 -5.77 -16.52 20.16
CA LYS A 77 -6.96 -15.83 20.70
C LYS A 77 -7.73 -15.14 19.55
N SER A 78 -9.06 -15.00 19.68
CA SER A 78 -9.95 -14.52 18.59
C SER A 78 -9.52 -13.18 17.96
N SER A 79 -8.89 -12.28 18.71
CA SER A 79 -8.43 -10.98 18.19
C SER A 79 -7.35 -11.10 17.12
N ARG A 80 -6.49 -12.13 17.17
CA ARG A 80 -5.44 -12.34 16.15
C ARG A 80 -6.01 -12.88 14.84
N PHE A 81 -7.13 -13.61 14.90
CA PHE A 81 -7.80 -14.16 13.72
C PHE A 81 -8.33 -13.06 12.79
N VAL A 82 -8.97 -12.02 13.33
CA VAL A 82 -9.52 -10.91 12.52
C VAL A 82 -8.44 -10.20 11.70
N ILE A 83 -7.28 -9.92 12.30
CA ILE A 83 -6.18 -9.24 11.60
C ILE A 83 -5.51 -10.14 10.58
N THR A 84 -5.48 -11.44 10.87
CA THR A 84 -5.05 -12.44 9.90
C THR A 84 -5.89 -12.36 8.64
N CYS A 85 -7.22 -12.32 8.80
CA CYS A 85 -8.14 -12.16 7.67
C CYS A 85 -7.87 -10.86 6.90
N TYR A 86 -7.70 -9.73 7.58
CA TYR A 86 -7.37 -8.46 6.91
C TYR A 86 -6.05 -8.49 6.15
N LEU A 87 -5.01 -9.11 6.71
CA LEU A 87 -3.73 -9.29 6.05
C LEU A 87 -3.84 -10.17 4.80
N PHE A 88 -4.62 -11.26 4.86
CA PHE A 88 -4.86 -12.11 3.70
C PHE A 88 -5.67 -11.39 2.61
N ILE A 89 -6.74 -10.67 2.97
CA ILE A 89 -7.52 -9.86 2.03
C ILE A 89 -6.63 -8.80 1.38
N MET A 90 -5.74 -8.16 2.15
CA MET A 90 -4.77 -7.19 1.64
C MET A 90 -3.82 -7.85 0.60
N CYS A 91 -3.30 -9.05 0.88
CA CYS A 91 -2.48 -9.79 -0.09
C CYS A 91 -3.25 -10.14 -1.36
N PHE A 92 -4.50 -10.60 -1.26
CA PHE A 92 -5.33 -10.89 -2.43
C PHE A 92 -5.65 -9.64 -3.25
N ALA A 93 -5.99 -8.53 -2.60
CA ALA A 93 -6.24 -7.25 -3.27
C ALA A 93 -4.98 -6.75 -4.00
N MET A 94 -3.80 -6.95 -3.42
CA MET A 94 -2.53 -6.62 -4.06
C MET A 94 -2.22 -7.53 -5.25
N ALA A 95 -2.43 -8.85 -5.13
CA ALA A 95 -2.27 -9.79 -6.24
C ALA A 95 -3.22 -9.45 -7.40
N PHE A 96 -4.48 -9.15 -7.07
CA PHE A 96 -5.51 -8.78 -8.04
C PHE A 96 -5.13 -7.50 -8.81
N GLN A 97 -4.60 -6.48 -8.12
CA GLN A 97 -4.04 -5.28 -8.78
C GLN A 97 -2.90 -5.63 -9.75
N GLY A 98 -2.11 -6.68 -9.48
CA GLY A 98 -1.06 -7.13 -10.39
C GLY A 98 -1.57 -7.87 -11.63
N ILE A 99 -2.76 -8.47 -11.56
CA ILE A 99 -3.35 -9.25 -12.66
C ILE A 99 -4.22 -8.36 -13.55
N VAL A 100 -5.00 -7.47 -12.92
CA VAL A 100 -5.98 -6.64 -13.61
C VAL A 100 -5.35 -5.37 -14.14
N LYS A 101 -5.53 -5.15 -15.44
CA LYS A 101 -5.05 -3.98 -16.16
C LYS A 101 -5.64 -2.70 -15.58
N ILE A 102 -4.84 -1.65 -15.56
CA ILE A 102 -5.26 -0.32 -15.10
C ILE A 102 -5.94 0.41 -16.25
N GLU A 103 -7.20 0.77 -16.10
CA GLU A 103 -7.98 1.51 -17.09
C GLU A 103 -8.26 2.92 -16.55
N LEU A 104 -7.43 3.89 -16.96
CA LEU A 104 -7.48 5.23 -16.40
C LEU A 104 -8.73 6.02 -16.81
N ASP A 105 -9.25 5.71 -17.98
CA ASP A 105 -10.37 6.33 -18.68
C ASP A 105 -11.75 5.89 -18.17
N LYS A 106 -11.82 4.89 -17.29
CA LYS A 106 -13.09 4.43 -16.71
C LYS A 106 -13.38 5.13 -15.38
N MET A 107 -14.60 5.63 -15.22
CA MET A 107 -15.11 6.14 -13.93
C MET A 107 -15.11 5.06 -12.85
N GLN A 108 -15.46 3.82 -13.21
CA GLN A 108 -15.43 2.66 -12.33
C GLN A 108 -14.42 1.64 -12.84
N ASP A 109 -13.17 1.79 -12.38
CA ASP A 109 -12.09 0.87 -12.67
C ASP A 109 -11.95 -0.16 -11.54
N ILE A 110 -12.01 -1.45 -11.91
CA ILE A 110 -11.94 -2.56 -10.95
C ILE A 110 -10.56 -2.66 -10.29
N HIS A 111 -9.50 -2.16 -10.94
CA HIS A 111 -8.18 -2.09 -10.34
C HIS A 111 -8.14 -1.05 -9.21
N ARG A 112 -8.70 0.14 -9.41
CA ARG A 112 -8.84 1.17 -8.36
C ARG A 112 -9.67 0.68 -7.18
N GLN A 113 -10.72 -0.12 -7.42
CA GLN A 113 -11.49 -0.72 -6.32
C GLN A 113 -10.62 -1.67 -5.49
N ALA A 114 -9.82 -2.52 -6.14
CA ALA A 114 -8.87 -3.40 -5.45
C ALA A 114 -7.78 -2.62 -4.70
N ALA A 115 -7.27 -1.52 -5.26
CA ALA A 115 -6.36 -0.61 -4.57
C ALA A 115 -7.02 0.02 -3.32
N GLY A 116 -8.29 0.42 -3.41
CA GLY A 116 -9.07 0.93 -2.29
C GLY A 116 -9.24 -0.11 -1.17
N ILE A 117 -9.52 -1.37 -1.52
CA ILE A 117 -9.58 -2.48 -0.56
C ILE A 117 -8.22 -2.68 0.10
N PHE A 118 -7.14 -2.71 -0.68
CA PHE A 118 -5.77 -2.85 -0.16
C PHE A 118 -5.46 -1.76 0.87
N PHE A 119 -5.66 -0.49 0.53
CA PHE A 119 -5.37 0.63 1.44
C PHE A 119 -6.26 0.62 2.69
N SER A 120 -7.53 0.24 2.56
CA SER A 120 -8.46 0.12 3.69
C SER A 120 -8.04 -0.98 4.66
N MET A 121 -7.69 -2.16 4.15
CA MET A 121 -7.24 -3.29 5.00
C MET A 121 -5.89 -2.96 5.66
N ALA A 122 -4.96 -2.37 4.90
CA ALA A 122 -3.68 -1.88 5.37
C ALA A 122 -3.84 -0.90 6.55
N PHE A 123 -4.82 0.00 6.49
CA PHE A 123 -5.14 0.92 7.57
C PHE A 123 -5.62 0.21 8.85
N PHE A 124 -6.59 -0.70 8.74
CA PHE A 124 -7.08 -1.45 9.90
C PHE A 124 -5.99 -2.30 10.56
N VAL A 125 -5.13 -2.92 9.75
CA VAL A 125 -3.95 -3.64 10.23
C VAL A 125 -3.01 -2.68 10.98
N GLY A 126 -2.75 -1.48 10.45
CA GLY A 126 -1.94 -0.45 11.10
C GLY A 126 -2.49 0.01 12.45
N ILE A 127 -3.80 0.25 12.54
CA ILE A 127 -4.47 0.60 13.82
C ILE A 127 -4.31 -0.54 14.83
N TYR A 128 -4.63 -1.78 14.43
CA TYR A 128 -4.53 -2.90 15.37
C TYR A 128 -3.08 -3.12 15.83
N ALA A 129 -2.12 -3.02 14.91
CA ALA A 129 -0.71 -3.07 15.23
C ALA A 129 -0.35 -2.04 16.29
N ASN A 130 -0.87 -0.81 16.20
CA ASN A 130 -0.64 0.22 17.22
C ASN A 130 -1.21 -0.16 18.58
N ILE A 131 -2.47 -0.61 18.63
CA ILE A 131 -3.10 -1.03 19.87
C ILE A 131 -2.26 -2.14 20.54
N LYS A 132 -1.82 -3.14 19.77
CA LYS A 132 -0.98 -4.22 20.30
C LYS A 132 0.45 -3.81 20.64
N PHE A 133 1.04 -2.88 19.91
CA PHE A 133 2.36 -2.35 20.22
C PHE A 133 2.39 -1.54 21.53
N GLN A 134 1.25 -1.03 22.00
CA GLN A 134 1.16 -0.38 23.30
C GLN A 134 1.27 -1.39 24.45
N GLU A 135 0.77 -2.61 24.24
CA GLU A 135 0.79 -3.73 25.20
C GLU A 135 2.16 -4.41 25.30
N THR A 136 3.11 -4.16 24.38
CA THR A 136 4.44 -4.79 24.39
C THR A 136 5.47 -4.00 25.21
N ASN A 137 6.46 -4.68 25.79
CA ASN A 137 7.62 -4.07 26.48
C ASN A 137 8.66 -3.48 25.51
N CYS A 138 8.23 -2.84 24.42
CA CYS A 138 9.13 -2.21 23.46
C CYS A 138 9.69 -0.88 23.99
N ASN A 139 10.90 -0.52 23.53
CA ASN A 139 11.57 0.74 23.85
C ASN A 139 10.66 1.96 23.55
N LYS A 140 10.66 2.96 24.44
CA LYS A 140 9.92 4.23 24.31
C LYS A 140 10.07 4.87 22.93
N LYS A 141 11.29 4.90 22.36
CA LYS A 141 11.54 5.49 21.03
C LYS A 141 10.74 4.78 19.92
N ARG A 142 10.67 3.45 19.95
CA ARG A 142 9.88 2.66 18.98
C ARG A 142 8.39 2.92 19.13
N LYS A 143 7.89 3.04 20.38
CA LYS A 143 6.48 3.36 20.65
C LYS A 143 6.09 4.72 20.07
N TYR A 144 6.96 5.73 20.17
CA TYR A 144 6.72 7.04 19.57
C TYR A 144 6.70 7.01 18.04
N ILE A 145 7.69 6.36 17.42
CA ILE A 145 7.75 6.22 15.95
C ILE A 145 6.46 5.57 15.44
N HIS A 146 6.06 4.43 16.02
CA HIS A 146 4.86 3.71 15.59
C HIS A 146 3.58 4.54 15.73
N ARG A 147 3.42 5.26 16.85
CA ARG A 147 2.27 6.16 17.07
C ARG A 147 2.22 7.29 16.05
N ALA A 148 3.37 7.89 15.75
CA ALA A 148 3.46 8.94 14.74
C ALA A 148 3.06 8.40 13.36
N MET A 149 3.53 7.21 12.98
CA MET A 149 3.18 6.60 11.69
C MET A 149 1.68 6.31 11.56
N VAL A 150 1.03 5.84 12.63
CA VAL A 150 -0.42 5.58 12.60
C VAL A 150 -1.22 6.88 12.55
N LEU A 151 -0.79 7.91 13.29
CA LEU A 151 -1.42 9.24 13.22
C LEU A 151 -1.28 9.83 11.81
N ILE A 152 -0.09 9.73 11.20
CA ILE A 152 0.15 10.11 9.82
C ILE A 152 -0.81 9.34 8.90
N ALA A 153 -0.93 8.02 9.04
CA ALA A 153 -1.86 7.22 8.23
C ALA A 153 -3.33 7.66 8.37
N VAL A 154 -3.80 7.97 9.59
CA VAL A 154 -5.16 8.49 9.85
C VAL A 154 -5.36 9.85 9.18
N ILE A 155 -4.42 10.77 9.36
CA ILE A 155 -4.47 12.11 8.74
C ILE A 155 -4.49 11.96 7.21
N LEU A 156 -3.63 11.09 6.66
CA LEU A 156 -3.57 10.85 5.22
C LEU A 156 -4.89 10.33 4.67
N ILE A 157 -5.58 9.42 5.36
CA ILE A 157 -6.91 8.96 4.95
C ILE A 157 -7.95 10.07 5.04
N ALA A 158 -7.93 10.88 6.11
CA ALA A 158 -8.87 11.99 6.26
C ALA A 158 -8.68 13.03 5.13
N VAL A 159 -7.43 13.35 4.80
CA VAL A 159 -7.07 14.22 3.67
C VAL A 159 -7.46 13.56 2.35
N ASN A 160 -7.26 12.24 2.20
CA ASN A 160 -7.64 11.50 0.99
C ASN A 160 -9.17 11.53 0.78
N ILE A 161 -9.97 11.32 1.82
CA ILE A 161 -11.43 11.43 1.78
C ILE A 161 -11.88 12.86 1.46
N TYR A 162 -11.24 13.86 2.06
CA TYR A 162 -11.52 15.27 1.77
C TYR A 162 -11.23 15.58 0.30
N LEU A 163 -10.04 15.20 -0.19
CA LEU A 163 -9.65 15.35 -1.59
C LEU A 163 -10.60 14.60 -2.52
N PHE A 164 -10.99 13.36 -2.20
CA PHE A 164 -11.96 12.58 -2.97
C PHE A 164 -13.33 13.24 -3.04
N LYS A 165 -13.82 13.84 -1.95
CA LYS A 165 -15.10 14.58 -1.96
C LYS A 165 -15.04 15.84 -2.83
N SER A 166 -13.87 16.48 -2.93
CA SER A 166 -13.61 17.56 -3.89
C SER A 166 -13.27 17.07 -5.31
N PHE A 167 -13.11 15.76 -5.51
CA PHE A 167 -12.80 15.11 -6.80
C PHE A 167 -14.10 14.68 -7.49
N ASN A 168 -14.63 15.53 -8.37
CA ASN A 168 -15.48 15.10 -9.49
C ASN A 168 -14.60 14.88 -10.73
N VAL A 169 -13.50 14.14 -10.58
CA VAL A 169 -12.44 14.09 -11.60
C VAL A 169 -12.50 12.78 -12.36
N ASP A 170 -12.83 12.91 -13.63
CA ASP A 170 -12.49 11.96 -14.67
C ASP A 170 -10.95 11.82 -14.67
N LEU A 171 -10.41 10.73 -14.10
CA LEU A 171 -8.98 10.40 -14.13
C LEU A 171 -8.49 10.02 -15.55
N SER A 172 -9.31 10.28 -16.58
CA SER A 172 -8.95 10.11 -17.97
C SER A 172 -7.71 10.95 -18.28
N ILE A 173 -6.85 10.41 -19.14
CA ILE A 173 -5.54 10.94 -19.54
C ILE A 173 -5.61 12.35 -20.20
N ARG A 174 -6.81 12.95 -20.30
CA ARG A 174 -7.01 14.36 -20.68
C ARG A 174 -6.96 15.25 -19.44
N THR A 175 -5.80 15.31 -18.79
CA THR A 175 -5.59 16.27 -17.71
C THR A 175 -5.48 17.67 -18.28
N ASP A 176 -6.49 18.51 -18.02
CA ASP A 176 -6.30 19.95 -18.07
C ASP A 176 -5.13 20.33 -17.15
N VAL A 177 -4.31 21.29 -17.60
CA VAL A 177 -3.07 21.75 -16.93
C VAL A 177 -3.29 22.10 -15.45
N ASN A 178 -4.52 22.49 -15.09
CA ASN A 178 -4.95 22.83 -13.73
C ASN A 178 -5.03 21.65 -12.74
N GLN A 179 -5.02 20.38 -13.19
CA GLN A 179 -5.13 19.22 -12.30
C GLN A 179 -3.77 18.62 -11.86
N THR A 180 -2.66 19.09 -12.44
CA THR A 180 -1.31 18.52 -12.22
C THR A 180 -0.80 18.67 -10.77
N SER A 181 -1.10 19.79 -10.11
CA SER A 181 -0.73 20.03 -8.70
C SER A 181 -1.50 19.10 -7.75
N LEU A 182 -2.80 18.94 -7.99
CA LEU A 182 -3.67 18.05 -7.21
C LEU A 182 -3.26 16.58 -7.37
N MET A 183 -2.92 16.14 -8.59
CA MET A 183 -2.42 14.78 -8.82
C MET A 183 -1.12 14.50 -8.05
N SER A 184 -0.20 15.47 -8.01
CA SER A 184 1.02 15.35 -7.21
C SER A 184 0.73 15.26 -5.72
N GLN A 185 -0.18 16.09 -5.20
CA GLN A 185 -0.60 16.04 -3.79
C GLN A 185 -1.20 14.66 -3.44
N PHE A 186 -2.07 14.15 -4.30
CA PHE A 186 -2.67 12.83 -4.12
C PHE A 186 -1.63 11.70 -4.20
N ALA A 187 -0.67 11.79 -5.12
CA ALA A 187 0.45 10.87 -5.22
C ALA A 187 1.31 10.86 -3.94
N TYR A 188 1.66 12.04 -3.41
CA TYR A 188 2.42 12.13 -2.16
C TYR A 188 1.69 11.49 -0.98
N ILE A 189 0.37 11.61 -0.93
CA ILE A 189 -0.45 10.95 0.10
C ILE A 189 -0.34 9.43 -0.02
N GLN A 190 -0.47 8.89 -1.24
CA GLN A 190 -0.33 7.45 -1.48
C GLN A 190 1.07 6.95 -1.10
N TYR A 191 2.13 7.64 -1.51
CA TYR A 191 3.51 7.25 -1.20
C TYR A 191 3.76 7.25 0.31
N THR A 192 3.32 8.30 1.00
CA THR A 192 3.49 8.41 2.45
C THR A 192 2.71 7.31 3.18
N PHE A 193 1.53 6.95 2.68
CA PHE A 193 0.74 5.87 3.25
C PHE A 193 1.42 4.51 3.08
N VAL A 194 1.95 4.22 1.88
CA VAL A 194 2.71 2.99 1.60
C VAL A 194 3.94 2.87 2.52
N VAL A 195 4.73 3.95 2.64
CA VAL A 195 5.88 4.00 3.56
C VAL A 195 5.46 3.76 5.00
N SER A 196 4.35 4.38 5.43
CA SER A 196 3.82 4.21 6.79
C SER A 196 3.41 2.79 7.09
N LEU A 197 2.71 2.15 6.14
CA LEU A 197 2.32 0.75 6.25
C LEU A 197 3.54 -0.16 6.42
N PHE A 198 4.57 0.02 5.58
CA PHE A 198 5.75 -0.83 5.62
C PHE A 198 6.53 -0.67 6.93
N ILE A 199 6.71 0.56 7.42
CA ILE A 199 7.34 0.78 8.72
C ILE A 199 6.53 0.13 9.85
N SER A 200 5.19 0.22 9.80
CA SER A 200 4.33 -0.46 10.78
C SER A 200 4.46 -1.98 10.73
N ILE A 201 4.47 -2.59 9.53
CA ILE A 201 4.64 -4.04 9.38
C ILE A 201 6.01 -4.49 9.89
N LEU A 202 7.09 -3.78 9.51
CA LEU A 202 8.45 -4.05 10.01
C LEU A 202 8.53 -4.01 11.54
N THR A 203 7.80 -3.07 12.14
CA THR A 203 7.77 -2.88 13.60
C THR A 203 7.00 -3.99 14.32
N ILE A 204 6.01 -4.62 13.67
CA ILE A 204 5.29 -5.79 14.21
C ILE A 204 6.15 -7.05 14.16
N MET A 205 7.00 -7.17 13.13
CA MET A 205 7.75 -8.39 12.83
C MET A 205 9.05 -8.55 13.64
N GLN A 206 9.50 -7.49 14.33
CA GLN A 206 10.69 -7.46 15.19
C GLN A 206 10.33 -7.52 16.67
#